data_AF-A0A250JG98-F1
#
_entry.id   AF-A0A250JG98-F1
#
_cell.length_a   1.000
_cell.length_b   1.000
_cell.length_c   1.000
_cell.angle_alpha   90.00
_cell.angle_beta   90.00
_cell.angle_gamma   90.00
#
_symmetry.space_group_name_H-M   'P 1'
#
loop_
_entity.id
_entity.type
_entity.pdbx_description
1 polymer ?
#
loop_
_entity_poly.entity_id
_entity_poly.type
_entity_poly.pdbx_seq_one_letter_code
_entity_poly.pdbx_strand_id
1 'polypeptide(L)'
;MNFMSWKQGVIGGAGLVLGACASQQVPVKQYSLAGGRAEYRDYAGERANICDSEPRWLMDELSSMNGLLARFVSSTEQANTPGAAEQAQQMALLKEAAGSLGKVLDVHQSNLKALQGCGFARSGAFPELGRRGLELVEMSRARLAEGNAAKKVEAAQLKWTEEAPQREQTARQTWCAKEPEVGSTDLFYARRFADGRTEWLFCDGHRVQASSASAEPTLVSPEGLSAKDRRKVKPARYLDAARSYPAEEIDKQPTESGAPAPAQGAATSGQ
;
A
#
# COMPACT_ATOMS: atom_id res chain seq x y z
N MET A 1 -4.82 -19.48 -94.17
CA MET A 1 -5.10 -20.93 -94.25
C MET A 1 -4.53 -21.61 -93.00
N ASN A 2 -5.29 -22.59 -92.51
CA ASN A 2 -5.09 -23.47 -91.35
C ASN A 2 -5.54 -22.98 -89.95
N PHE A 3 -6.65 -23.59 -89.54
CA PHE A 3 -7.29 -23.68 -88.23
C PHE A 3 -6.60 -24.73 -87.33
N MET A 4 -6.68 -24.54 -86.00
CA MET A 4 -6.86 -25.56 -84.91
C MET A 4 -6.66 -24.82 -83.57
N SER A 5 -7.64 -24.54 -82.70
CA SER A 5 -8.65 -25.34 -81.97
C SER A 5 -8.09 -26.32 -80.92
N TRP A 6 -8.47 -26.04 -79.66
CA TRP A 6 -8.64 -26.97 -78.50
C TRP A 6 -7.34 -27.47 -77.83
N LYS A 7 -7.12 -27.44 -76.49
CA LYS A 7 -7.98 -27.76 -75.34
C LYS A 7 -7.45 -27.12 -74.04
N GLN A 8 -8.38 -26.78 -73.13
CA GLN A 8 -8.12 -26.52 -71.72
C GLN A 8 -7.64 -27.79 -71.02
N GLY A 9 -6.56 -27.69 -70.24
CA GLY A 9 -6.10 -28.71 -69.31
C GLY A 9 -6.00 -28.10 -67.92
N VAL A 10 -7.03 -28.32 -67.10
CA VAL A 10 -6.99 -28.10 -65.65
C VAL A 10 -6.15 -29.22 -65.06
N ILE A 11 -4.97 -28.89 -64.53
CA ILE A 11 -4.22 -29.79 -63.64
C ILE A 11 -4.44 -29.29 -62.23
N GLY A 12 -5.35 -29.97 -61.52
CA GLY A 12 -5.39 -29.96 -60.07
C GLY A 12 -4.13 -30.63 -59.53
N GLY A 13 -3.46 -29.95 -58.61
CA GLY A 13 -2.24 -30.44 -57.96
C GLY A 13 -2.24 -30.01 -56.50
N ALA A 14 -2.75 -30.92 -55.67
CA ALA A 14 -2.60 -31.08 -54.23
C ALA A 14 -2.02 -29.88 -53.43
N GLY A 15 -2.91 -29.18 -52.73
CA GLY A 15 -2.52 -28.38 -51.58
C GLY A 15 -1.96 -29.28 -50.48
N LEU A 16 -0.66 -29.21 -50.25
CA LEU A 16 -0.09 -29.51 -48.93
C LEU A 16 -0.45 -28.32 -48.03
N VAL A 17 -1.63 -28.37 -47.44
CA VAL A 17 -1.89 -27.62 -46.21
C VAL A 17 -1.02 -28.30 -45.16
N LEU A 18 0.22 -27.82 -45.01
CA LEU A 18 0.96 -28.02 -43.79
C LEU A 18 0.11 -27.37 -42.70
N GLY A 19 -0.72 -28.18 -42.05
CA GLY A 19 -1.34 -27.85 -40.78
C GLY A 19 -0.22 -27.66 -39.79
N ALA A 20 0.38 -26.48 -39.80
CA ALA A 20 1.03 -25.96 -38.63
C ALA A 20 -0.08 -25.93 -37.58
N CYS A 21 -0.04 -26.89 -36.66
CA CYS A 21 -0.59 -26.71 -35.33
C CYS A 21 0.14 -25.49 -34.76
N ALA A 22 -0.30 -24.29 -35.14
CA ALA A 22 0.07 -23.06 -34.47
C ALA A 22 -0.59 -23.18 -33.10
N SER A 23 0.15 -23.79 -32.16
CA SER A 23 -0.18 -23.71 -30.75
C SER A 23 -0.42 -22.23 -30.47
N GLN A 24 -1.62 -21.93 -29.97
CA GLN A 24 -2.04 -20.57 -29.70
C GLN A 24 -0.98 -19.92 -28.80
N GLN A 25 -0.22 -18.97 -29.34
CA GLN A 25 0.90 -18.37 -28.63
C GLN A 25 0.34 -17.49 -27.52
N VAL A 26 0.50 -17.95 -26.27
CA VAL A 26 0.12 -17.19 -25.08
C VAL A 26 0.96 -15.90 -25.04
N PRO A 27 0.34 -14.71 -25.00
CA PRO A 27 1.07 -13.44 -25.04
C PRO A 27 2.03 -13.29 -23.85
N VAL A 28 3.24 -12.82 -24.15
CA VAL A 28 4.25 -12.50 -23.13
C VAL A 28 3.86 -11.19 -22.43
N LYS A 29 3.80 -11.24 -21.11
CA LYS A 29 3.66 -10.06 -20.25
C LYS A 29 5.00 -9.76 -19.61
N GLN A 30 5.32 -8.48 -19.47
CA GLN A 30 6.53 -8.03 -18.79
C GLN A 30 6.14 -7.42 -17.44
N TYR A 31 6.94 -7.72 -16.43
CA TYR A 31 6.82 -7.10 -15.12
C TYR A 31 8.18 -6.68 -14.60
N SER A 32 8.23 -5.52 -13.96
CA SER A 32 9.45 -4.98 -13.37
C SER A 32 9.18 -4.47 -11.96
N LEU A 33 10.08 -4.81 -11.05
CA LEU A 33 10.04 -4.40 -9.65
C LEU A 33 11.44 -4.52 -9.05
N ALA A 34 11.82 -3.63 -8.12
CA ALA A 34 13.11 -3.69 -7.42
C ALA A 34 14.33 -3.75 -8.38
N GLY A 35 14.26 -3.06 -9.52
CA GLY A 35 15.30 -3.12 -10.57
C GLY A 35 15.42 -4.49 -11.27
N GLY A 36 14.60 -5.48 -10.91
CA GLY A 36 14.42 -6.73 -11.64
C GLY A 36 13.37 -6.61 -12.73
N ARG A 37 13.49 -7.47 -13.74
CA ARG A 37 12.48 -7.65 -14.79
C ARG A 37 12.26 -9.14 -14.99
N ALA A 38 11.01 -9.51 -15.23
CA ALA A 38 10.65 -10.86 -15.60
C ALA A 38 9.60 -10.83 -16.70
N GLU A 39 9.68 -11.84 -17.55
CA GLU A 39 8.66 -12.13 -18.56
C GLU A 39 7.85 -13.31 -18.06
N TYR A 40 6.53 -13.25 -18.22
CA TYR A 40 5.62 -14.31 -17.79
C TYR A 40 4.40 -14.38 -18.69
N ARG A 41 3.75 -15.54 -18.70
CA ARG A 41 2.55 -15.80 -19.48
C ARG A 41 1.40 -16.20 -18.58
N ASP A 42 0.19 -15.83 -18.97
CA ASP A 42 -1.04 -16.18 -18.26
C ASP A 42 -1.74 -17.34 -18.96
N TYR A 43 -1.20 -18.55 -18.80
CA TYR A 43 -1.70 -19.75 -19.46
C TYR A 43 -3.17 -20.03 -19.09
N ALA A 44 -3.52 -19.85 -17.82
CA ALA A 44 -4.88 -20.06 -17.33
C ALA A 44 -5.86 -19.03 -17.92
N GLY A 45 -5.49 -17.74 -17.93
CA GLY A 45 -6.30 -16.67 -18.51
C GLY A 45 -6.55 -16.85 -20.01
N GLU A 46 -5.55 -17.35 -20.74
CA GLU A 46 -5.65 -17.65 -22.18
C GLU A 46 -6.21 -19.04 -22.50
N ARG A 47 -6.62 -19.81 -21.48
CA ARG A 47 -7.11 -21.19 -21.61
C ARG A 47 -6.14 -22.12 -22.34
N ALA A 48 -4.85 -21.86 -22.22
CA ALA A 48 -3.78 -22.66 -22.79
C ALA A 48 -3.27 -23.68 -21.76
N ASN A 49 -2.94 -24.88 -22.24
CA ASN A 49 -2.29 -25.88 -21.40
C ASN A 49 -0.80 -25.57 -21.29
N ILE A 50 -0.33 -25.26 -20.07
CA ILE A 50 1.08 -24.97 -19.81
C ILE A 50 2.03 -26.12 -20.18
N CYS A 51 1.52 -27.36 -20.23
CA CYS A 51 2.31 -28.53 -20.59
C CYS A 51 2.62 -28.63 -22.08
N ASP A 52 1.95 -27.83 -22.92
CA ASP A 52 2.24 -27.74 -24.36
C ASP A 52 3.39 -26.76 -24.65
N SER A 53 3.86 -26.01 -23.65
CA SER A 53 5.02 -25.11 -23.77
C SER A 53 6.32 -25.87 -23.90
N GLU A 54 7.28 -25.30 -24.64
CA GLU A 54 8.63 -25.83 -24.69
C GLU A 54 9.25 -25.81 -23.27
N PRO A 55 9.71 -26.97 -22.74
CA PRO A 55 10.17 -27.05 -21.35
C PRO A 55 11.32 -26.08 -21.04
N ARG A 56 12.22 -25.83 -21.99
CA ARG A 56 13.33 -24.89 -21.81
C ARG A 56 12.83 -23.46 -21.59
N TRP A 57 11.90 -23.00 -22.42
CA TRP A 57 11.33 -21.66 -22.27
C TRP A 57 10.51 -21.50 -21.00
N LEU A 58 9.73 -22.52 -20.64
CA LEU A 58 8.98 -22.50 -19.38
C LEU A 58 9.92 -22.47 -18.17
N MET A 59 11.03 -23.20 -18.22
CA MET A 59 12.06 -23.15 -17.18
C MET A 59 12.68 -21.76 -17.04
N ASP A 60 13.02 -21.10 -18.14
CA ASP A 60 13.57 -19.74 -18.15
C ASP A 60 12.55 -18.72 -17.60
N GLU A 61 11.27 -18.84 -17.99
CA GLU A 61 10.16 -18.02 -17.50
C GLU A 61 10.01 -18.14 -15.97
N LEU A 62 9.89 -19.37 -15.46
CA LEU A 62 9.71 -19.63 -14.03
C LEU A 62 10.95 -19.20 -13.22
N SER A 63 12.15 -19.42 -13.75
CA SER A 63 13.40 -19.00 -13.11
C SER A 63 13.50 -17.48 -13.03
N SER A 64 13.14 -16.77 -14.11
CA SER A 64 13.11 -15.31 -14.15
C SER A 64 12.13 -14.72 -13.12
N MET A 65 10.92 -15.28 -13.05
CA MET A 65 9.92 -14.90 -12.04
C MET A 65 10.41 -15.16 -10.62
N ASN A 66 10.98 -16.35 -10.35
CA ASN A 66 11.56 -16.67 -9.05
C ASN A 66 12.68 -15.69 -8.67
N GLY A 67 13.55 -15.32 -9.63
CA GLY A 67 14.60 -14.33 -9.41
C GLY A 67 14.07 -12.95 -9.04
N LEU A 68 13.01 -12.49 -9.72
CA LEU A 68 12.34 -11.23 -9.41
C LEU A 68 11.71 -11.26 -8.00
N LEU A 69 11.00 -12.33 -7.64
CA LEU A 69 10.37 -12.46 -6.33
C LEU A 69 11.40 -12.56 -5.20
N ALA A 70 12.47 -13.33 -5.40
CA ALA A 70 13.56 -13.43 -4.43
C ALA A 70 14.19 -12.06 -4.16
N ARG A 71 14.45 -11.28 -5.22
CA ARG A 71 14.98 -9.92 -5.07
C ARG A 71 13.99 -9.02 -4.33
N PHE A 72 12.70 -9.05 -4.68
CA PHE A 72 11.69 -8.25 -4.00
C PHE A 72 11.64 -8.56 -2.50
N VAL A 73 11.64 -9.84 -2.13
CA VAL A 73 11.66 -10.26 -0.73
C VAL A 73 12.91 -9.70 -0.04
N SER A 74 14.11 -9.96 -0.58
CA SER A 74 15.36 -9.51 0.04
C SER A 74 15.48 -7.98 0.13
N SER A 75 15.02 -7.26 -0.91
CA SER A 75 15.08 -5.80 -0.98
C SER A 75 14.05 -5.12 -0.10
N THR A 76 13.24 -5.88 0.65
CA THR A 76 12.24 -5.30 1.55
C THR A 76 12.37 -5.77 3.00
N GLU A 77 13.30 -6.67 3.34
CA GLU A 77 13.38 -7.33 4.66
C GLU A 77 13.42 -6.36 5.86
N GLN A 78 13.96 -5.16 5.69
CA GLN A 78 14.15 -4.17 6.76
C GLN A 78 13.14 -3.02 6.71
N ALA A 79 12.11 -3.10 5.87
CA ALA A 79 11.13 -2.01 5.70
C ALA A 79 10.42 -1.61 7.00
N ASN A 80 10.24 -2.56 7.93
CA ASN A 80 9.62 -2.30 9.24
C ASN A 80 10.64 -2.23 10.39
N THR A 81 11.94 -2.19 10.09
CA THR A 81 13.00 -2.10 11.12
C THR A 81 13.27 -0.63 11.42
N PRO A 82 12.89 -0.12 12.60
CA PRO A 82 13.10 1.29 12.94
C PRO A 82 14.58 1.64 12.92
N GLY A 83 14.93 2.70 12.19
CA GLY A 83 16.32 3.21 12.14
C GLY A 83 17.23 2.48 11.16
N ALA A 84 16.73 1.53 10.36
CA ALA A 84 17.50 0.96 9.26
C ALA A 84 17.78 2.04 8.19
N ALA A 85 19.01 2.08 7.67
CA ALA A 85 19.46 3.12 6.73
C ALA A 85 18.59 3.20 5.46
N GLU A 86 18.08 2.07 4.99
CA GLU A 86 17.28 1.96 3.76
C GLU A 86 15.77 1.83 4.03
N GLN A 87 15.32 1.95 5.30
CA GLN A 87 13.93 1.69 5.70
C GLN A 87 12.91 2.38 4.80
N ALA A 88 13.12 3.67 4.52
CA ALA A 88 12.21 4.47 3.69
C ALA A 88 12.14 3.97 2.23
N GLN A 89 13.28 3.57 1.66
CA GLN A 89 13.35 3.05 0.29
C GLN A 89 12.68 1.68 0.19
N GLN A 90 12.91 0.82 1.18
CA GLN A 90 12.31 -0.51 1.24
C GLN A 90 10.78 -0.43 1.46
N MET A 91 10.31 0.51 2.29
CA MET A 91 8.89 0.78 2.47
C MET A 91 8.24 1.33 1.19
N ALA A 92 8.92 2.22 0.47
CA ALA A 92 8.44 2.69 -0.83
C ALA A 92 8.27 1.52 -1.83
N LEU A 93 9.24 0.61 -1.87
CA LEU A 93 9.18 -0.59 -2.70
C LEU A 93 8.02 -1.53 -2.30
N LEU A 94 7.75 -1.71 -1.01
CA LEU A 94 6.56 -2.45 -0.55
C LEU A 94 5.25 -1.82 -1.03
N LYS A 95 5.14 -0.49 -0.95
CA LYS A 95 3.94 0.25 -1.37
C LYS A 95 3.73 0.20 -2.88
N GLU A 96 4.81 0.27 -3.66
CA GLU A 96 4.80 0.07 -5.11
C GLU A 96 4.29 -1.34 -5.43
N ALA A 97 4.93 -2.36 -4.85
CA ALA A 97 4.58 -3.77 -5.06
C ALA A 97 3.12 -4.07 -4.67
N ALA A 98 2.62 -3.49 -3.57
CA ALA A 98 1.24 -3.64 -3.13
C ALA A 98 0.22 -3.14 -4.16
N GLY A 99 0.59 -2.21 -5.05
CA GLY A 99 -0.28 -1.72 -6.13
C GLY A 99 -0.29 -2.59 -7.39
N SER A 100 0.72 -3.43 -7.61
CA SER A 100 0.99 -4.03 -8.93
C SER A 100 1.30 -5.53 -8.91
N LEU A 101 1.99 -6.05 -7.88
CA LEU A 101 2.52 -7.40 -7.85
C LEU A 101 1.45 -8.48 -7.61
N GLY A 102 0.33 -8.14 -6.95
CA GLY A 102 -0.68 -9.13 -6.53
C GLY A 102 -1.19 -10.01 -7.68
N LYS A 103 -1.58 -9.39 -8.81
CA LYS A 103 -2.05 -10.13 -10.00
C LYS A 103 -0.96 -11.02 -10.61
N VAL A 104 0.30 -10.57 -10.55
CA VAL A 104 1.44 -11.33 -11.08
C VAL A 104 1.69 -12.57 -10.22
N LEU A 105 1.56 -12.46 -8.89
CA LEU A 105 1.65 -13.62 -7.99
C LEU A 105 0.54 -14.64 -8.24
N ASP A 106 -0.68 -14.18 -8.51
CA ASP A 106 -1.80 -15.06 -8.81
C ASP A 106 -1.52 -15.88 -10.09
N VAL A 107 -1.02 -15.23 -11.15
CA VAL A 107 -0.64 -15.90 -12.40
C VAL A 107 0.52 -16.87 -12.16
N HIS A 108 1.60 -16.44 -11.50
CA HIS A 108 2.76 -17.30 -11.24
C HIS A 108 2.38 -18.52 -10.38
N GLN A 109 1.56 -18.33 -9.35
CA GLN A 109 1.06 -19.42 -8.52
C GLN A 109 0.19 -20.40 -9.33
N SER A 110 -0.65 -19.89 -10.22
CA SER A 110 -1.45 -20.73 -11.12
C SER A 110 -0.55 -21.55 -12.03
N ASN A 111 0.47 -20.94 -12.64
CA ASN A 111 1.43 -21.62 -13.50
C ASN A 111 2.21 -22.71 -12.74
N LEU A 112 2.69 -22.41 -11.53
CA LEU A 112 3.41 -23.37 -10.68
C LEU A 112 2.54 -24.55 -10.26
N LYS A 113 1.24 -24.33 -10.02
CA LYS A 113 0.29 -25.43 -9.74
C LYS A 113 0.04 -26.26 -10.97
N ALA A 114 -0.20 -25.63 -12.13
CA ALA A 114 -0.45 -26.31 -13.39
C ALA A 114 0.77 -27.12 -13.87
N LEU A 115 2.00 -26.63 -13.62
CA LEU A 115 3.25 -27.33 -13.89
C LEU A 115 3.26 -28.74 -13.31
N GLN A 116 2.66 -28.97 -12.13
CA GLN A 116 2.65 -30.28 -11.46
C GLN A 116 1.94 -31.37 -12.29
N GLY A 117 1.04 -30.97 -13.19
CA GLY A 117 0.34 -31.87 -14.12
C GLY A 117 1.15 -32.26 -15.35
N CYS A 118 2.31 -31.63 -15.60
CA CYS A 118 3.09 -31.86 -16.80
C CYS A 118 3.99 -33.10 -16.69
N GLY A 119 4.13 -33.85 -17.78
CA GLY A 119 4.95 -35.07 -17.82
C GLY A 119 6.43 -34.83 -17.47
N PHE A 120 6.94 -33.63 -17.71
CA PHE A 120 8.32 -33.24 -17.40
C PHE A 120 8.51 -32.65 -15.99
N ALA A 121 7.43 -32.43 -15.22
CA ALA A 121 7.48 -31.72 -13.93
C ALA A 121 8.40 -32.36 -12.89
N ARG A 122 8.65 -33.67 -13.02
CA ARG A 122 9.50 -34.47 -12.11
C ARG A 122 10.95 -34.59 -12.59
N SER A 123 11.31 -33.93 -13.69
CA SER A 123 12.60 -34.06 -14.35
C SER A 123 13.37 -32.73 -14.34
N GLY A 124 14.71 -32.83 -14.44
CA GLY A 124 15.57 -31.65 -14.50
C GLY A 124 15.40 -30.72 -13.29
N ALA A 125 15.36 -29.41 -13.56
CA ALA A 125 15.25 -28.38 -12.53
C ALA A 125 13.81 -28.09 -12.07
N PHE A 126 12.79 -28.65 -12.74
CA PHE A 126 11.38 -28.33 -12.46
C PHE A 126 10.92 -28.61 -11.02
N PRO A 127 11.32 -29.71 -10.36
CA PRO A 127 10.90 -29.96 -8.98
C PRO A 127 11.31 -28.84 -8.02
N GLU A 128 12.57 -28.40 -8.12
CA GLU A 128 13.11 -27.35 -7.25
C GLU A 128 12.59 -25.97 -7.65
N LEU A 129 12.48 -25.68 -8.95
CA LEU A 129 11.88 -24.43 -9.45
C LEU A 129 10.42 -24.26 -8.99
N GLY A 130 9.64 -25.35 -9.04
CA GLY A 130 8.28 -25.39 -8.57
C GLY A 130 8.17 -25.13 -7.06
N ARG A 131 8.96 -25.87 -6.27
CA ARG A 131 9.00 -25.74 -4.80
C ARG A 131 9.42 -24.33 -4.37
N ARG A 132 10.55 -23.85 -4.89
CA ARG A 132 11.09 -22.53 -4.57
C ARG A 132 10.16 -21.41 -5.04
N GLY A 133 9.52 -21.56 -6.20
CA GLY A 133 8.56 -20.58 -6.71
C GLY A 133 7.35 -20.42 -5.79
N LEU A 134 6.79 -21.53 -5.29
CA LEU A 134 5.67 -21.47 -4.34
C LEU A 134 6.08 -20.81 -3.02
N GLU A 135 7.26 -21.14 -2.49
CA GLU A 135 7.81 -20.49 -1.30
C GLU A 135 7.94 -18.97 -1.49
N LEU A 136 8.50 -18.54 -2.63
CA LEU A 136 8.66 -17.13 -2.96
C LEU A 136 7.33 -16.40 -3.17
N VAL A 137 6.31 -17.07 -3.70
CA VAL A 137 4.95 -16.50 -3.79
C VAL A 137 4.43 -16.20 -2.39
N GLU A 138 4.50 -17.16 -1.46
CA GLU A 138 4.01 -16.97 -0.08
C GLU A 138 4.76 -15.86 0.65
N MET A 139 6.10 -15.86 0.58
CA MET A 139 6.93 -14.79 1.15
C MET A 139 6.57 -13.43 0.53
N SER A 140 6.42 -13.36 -0.78
CA SER A 140 6.05 -12.11 -1.47
C SER A 140 4.66 -11.63 -1.04
N ARG A 141 3.67 -12.51 -0.87
CA ARG A 141 2.33 -12.15 -0.37
C ARG A 141 2.39 -11.59 1.05
N ALA A 142 3.21 -12.16 1.92
CA ALA A 142 3.42 -11.62 3.26
C ALA A 142 3.99 -10.18 3.20
N ARG A 143 5.03 -9.95 2.38
CA ARG A 143 5.54 -8.59 2.13
C ARG A 143 4.45 -7.66 1.58
N LEU A 144 3.62 -8.11 0.64
CA LEU A 144 2.51 -7.30 0.10
C LEU A 144 1.47 -6.92 1.15
N ALA A 145 1.21 -7.78 2.12
CA ALA A 145 0.29 -7.47 3.21
C ALA A 145 0.81 -6.27 4.04
N GLU A 146 2.10 -6.23 4.32
CA GLU A 146 2.76 -5.11 4.99
C GLU A 146 2.66 -3.82 4.17
N GLY A 147 2.97 -3.87 2.86
CA GLY A 147 2.82 -2.72 1.97
C GLY A 147 1.38 -2.20 1.89
N ASN A 148 0.40 -3.10 1.87
CA ASN A 148 -1.02 -2.73 1.90
C ASN A 148 -1.44 -2.09 3.22
N ALA A 149 -0.92 -2.59 4.36
CA ALA A 149 -1.17 -1.99 5.66
C ALA A 149 -0.60 -0.56 5.72
N ALA A 150 0.63 -0.35 5.25
CA ALA A 150 1.26 0.96 5.19
C ALA A 150 0.46 1.96 4.32
N LYS A 151 -0.05 1.51 3.16
CA LYS A 151 -0.93 2.35 2.30
C LYS A 151 -2.25 2.71 2.97
N LYS A 152 -2.84 1.80 3.75
CA LYS A 152 -4.07 2.07 4.51
C LYS A 152 -3.82 3.11 5.60
N VAL A 153 -2.69 3.02 6.30
CA VAL A 153 -2.29 4.02 7.31
C VAL A 153 -2.11 5.39 6.65
N GLU A 154 -1.39 5.46 5.53
CA GLU A 154 -1.20 6.71 4.78
C GLU A 154 -2.53 7.33 4.32
N ALA A 155 -3.44 6.52 3.76
CA ALA A 155 -4.78 6.98 3.38
C ALA A 155 -5.58 7.49 4.59
N ALA A 156 -5.48 6.80 5.74
CA ALA A 156 -6.14 7.22 6.97
C ALA A 156 -5.54 8.52 7.53
N GLN A 157 -4.22 8.71 7.44
CA GLN A 157 -3.53 9.95 7.83
C GLN A 157 -3.94 11.12 6.95
N LEU A 158 -4.05 10.92 5.63
CA LEU A 158 -4.53 11.93 4.70
C LEU A 158 -5.95 12.35 5.06
N LYS A 159 -6.87 11.38 5.18
CA LYS A 159 -8.26 11.64 5.58
C LYS A 159 -8.35 12.35 6.93
N TRP A 160 -7.57 11.90 7.92
CA TRP A 160 -7.51 12.53 9.23
C TRP A 160 -7.10 14.01 9.15
N THR A 161 -6.15 14.33 8.27
CA THR A 161 -5.67 15.71 8.04
C THR A 161 -6.72 16.56 7.31
N GLU A 162 -7.34 16.02 6.27
CA GLU A 162 -8.40 16.69 5.50
C GLU A 162 -9.60 17.04 6.37
N GLU A 163 -9.98 16.14 7.28
CA GLU A 163 -11.10 16.35 8.21
C GLU A 163 -10.74 17.21 9.44
N ALA A 164 -9.46 17.54 9.64
CA ALA A 164 -9.00 18.24 10.85
C ALA A 164 -9.67 19.62 11.07
N PRO A 165 -9.83 20.51 10.06
CA PRO A 165 -10.49 21.80 10.25
C PRO A 165 -11.94 21.65 10.71
N GLN A 166 -12.66 20.66 10.20
CA GLN A 166 -14.05 20.42 10.57
C GLN A 166 -14.15 19.91 12.02
N ARG A 167 -13.28 18.98 12.44
CA ARG A 167 -13.24 18.50 13.83
C ARG A 167 -12.92 19.62 14.81
N GLU A 168 -11.91 20.43 14.50
CA GLU A 168 -11.51 21.58 15.31
C GLU A 168 -12.65 22.62 15.42
N GLN A 169 -13.28 22.98 14.29
CA GLN A 169 -14.38 23.94 14.29
C GLN A 169 -15.58 23.43 15.08
N THR A 170 -15.94 22.16 14.92
CA THR A 170 -17.06 21.54 15.64
C THR A 170 -16.80 21.52 17.14
N ALA A 171 -15.58 21.14 17.56
CA ALA A 171 -15.18 21.16 18.96
C ALA A 171 -15.23 22.60 19.54
N ARG A 172 -14.72 23.58 18.79
CA ARG A 172 -14.75 25.00 19.20
C ARG A 172 -16.17 25.50 19.40
N GLN A 173 -17.09 25.20 18.49
CA GLN A 173 -18.49 25.61 18.58
C GLN A 173 -19.24 24.93 19.74
N THR A 174 -18.82 23.71 20.10
CA THR A 174 -19.45 22.91 21.15
C THR A 174 -19.02 23.37 22.54
N TRP A 175 -17.71 23.62 22.72
CA TRP A 175 -17.12 23.80 24.04
C TRP A 175 -16.80 25.26 24.38
N CYS A 176 -16.59 26.14 23.38
CA CYS A 176 -16.24 27.53 23.64
C CYS A 176 -17.44 28.46 23.62
N ALA A 177 -17.41 29.46 24.50
CA ALA A 177 -18.30 30.61 24.42
C ALA A 177 -18.06 31.40 23.11
N LYS A 178 -19.06 32.16 22.67
CA LYS A 178 -18.94 33.04 21.48
C LYS A 178 -17.81 34.08 21.63
N GLU A 179 -17.63 34.58 22.85
CA GLU A 179 -16.59 35.54 23.23
C GLU A 179 -15.83 35.02 24.47
N PRO A 180 -14.83 34.14 24.28
CA PRO A 180 -14.06 33.58 25.39
C PRO A 180 -13.22 34.64 26.10
N GLU A 181 -13.14 34.58 27.43
CA GLU A 181 -12.26 35.47 28.19
C GLU A 181 -10.79 35.06 28.02
N VAL A 182 -9.91 36.04 27.74
CA VAL A 182 -8.46 35.83 27.72
C VAL A 182 -7.95 35.43 29.11
N GLY A 183 -7.25 34.30 29.19
CA GLY A 183 -6.74 33.75 30.46
C GLY A 183 -7.63 32.68 31.10
N SER A 184 -8.74 32.30 30.47
CA SER A 184 -9.69 31.29 30.96
C SER A 184 -9.11 29.88 31.05
N THR A 185 -8.13 29.55 30.20
CA THR A 185 -7.52 28.19 30.11
C THR A 185 -8.50 27.07 29.77
N ASP A 186 -9.68 27.41 29.26
CA ASP A 186 -10.64 26.43 28.75
C ASP A 186 -10.11 25.78 27.48
N LEU A 187 -9.88 24.48 27.53
CA LEU A 187 -9.35 23.67 26.44
C LEU A 187 -10.52 23.02 25.70
N PHE A 188 -10.57 23.17 24.38
CA PHE A 188 -11.68 22.62 23.57
C PHE A 188 -11.25 21.50 22.64
N TYR A 189 -9.96 21.38 22.33
CA TYR A 189 -9.45 20.37 21.42
C TYR A 189 -7.99 20.05 21.70
N ALA A 190 -7.61 18.79 21.57
CA ALA A 190 -6.22 18.39 21.56
C ALA A 190 -5.98 17.34 20.47
N ARG A 191 -4.79 17.36 19.87
CA ARG A 191 -4.39 16.40 18.84
C ARG A 191 -2.97 15.92 19.01
N ARG A 192 -2.72 14.67 18.62
CA ARG A 192 -1.40 14.06 18.58
C ARG A 192 -1.08 13.54 17.18
N PHE A 193 0.06 13.96 16.66
CA PHE A 193 0.58 13.55 15.36
C PHE A 193 1.38 12.25 15.45
N ALA A 194 1.60 11.60 14.31
CA ALA A 194 2.35 10.35 14.22
C ALA A 194 3.83 10.51 14.63
N ASP A 195 4.40 11.70 14.50
CA ASP A 195 5.75 12.06 14.96
C ASP A 195 5.86 12.27 16.48
N GLY A 196 4.74 12.16 17.20
CA GLY A 196 4.66 12.37 18.65
C GLY A 196 4.42 13.82 19.07
N ARG A 197 4.36 14.77 18.13
CA ARG A 197 3.96 16.14 18.44
C ARG A 197 2.54 16.15 18.98
N THR A 198 2.30 16.93 20.03
CA THR A 198 0.97 17.11 20.61
C THR A 198 0.65 18.60 20.70
N GLU A 199 -0.58 18.95 20.33
CA GLU A 199 -1.10 20.32 20.40
C GLU A 199 -2.40 20.34 21.21
N TRP A 200 -2.50 21.32 22.09
CA TRP A 200 -3.70 21.59 22.90
C TRP A 200 -4.18 23.00 22.57
N LEU A 201 -5.45 23.12 22.17
CA LEU A 201 -6.07 24.35 21.71
C LEU A 201 -7.05 24.88 22.76
N PHE A 202 -6.90 26.17 23.07
CA PHE A 202 -7.67 26.86 24.10
C PHE A 202 -8.68 27.82 23.48
N CYS A 203 -9.83 27.99 24.14
CA CYS A 203 -10.95 28.80 23.62
C CYS A 203 -10.56 30.26 23.38
N ASP A 204 -9.63 30.79 24.18
CA ASP A 204 -9.11 32.16 24.05
C ASP A 204 -8.04 32.33 22.95
N GLY A 205 -7.82 31.30 22.13
CA GLY A 205 -6.91 31.34 20.99
C GLY A 205 -5.45 30.97 21.30
N HIS A 206 -5.11 30.66 22.55
CA HIS A 206 -3.79 30.13 22.88
C HIS A 206 -3.64 28.67 22.45
N ARG A 207 -2.39 28.24 22.26
CA ARG A 207 -2.04 26.86 21.98
C ARG A 207 -0.87 26.44 22.87
N VAL A 208 -0.97 25.28 23.50
CA VAL A 208 0.20 24.61 24.06
C VAL A 208 0.68 23.56 23.05
N GLN A 209 2.00 23.44 22.87
CA GLN A 209 2.59 22.49 21.94
C GLN A 209 3.79 21.77 22.57
N ALA A 210 3.87 20.47 22.35
CA ALA A 210 5.03 19.64 22.65
C ALA A 210 5.56 19.04 21.34
N SER A 211 6.84 19.23 21.03
CA SER A 211 7.44 18.76 19.78
C SER A 211 7.61 17.25 19.69
N SER A 212 7.57 16.55 20.83
CA SER A 212 7.54 15.09 20.95
C SER A 212 6.85 14.68 22.25
N ALA A 213 6.63 13.39 22.45
CA ALA A 213 6.01 12.87 23.67
C ALA A 213 6.82 13.15 24.96
N SER A 214 8.13 13.37 24.84
CA SER A 214 9.03 13.65 25.97
C SER A 214 9.49 15.11 26.04
N ALA A 215 9.13 15.94 25.05
CA ALA A 215 9.49 17.35 25.04
C ALA A 215 8.67 18.15 26.05
N GLU A 216 9.29 19.16 26.67
CA GLU A 216 8.57 20.07 27.54
C GLU A 216 7.56 20.91 26.72
N PRO A 217 6.27 20.93 27.10
CA PRO A 217 5.27 21.71 26.38
C PRO A 217 5.53 23.21 26.53
N THR A 218 5.26 23.97 25.46
CA THR A 218 5.44 25.42 25.42
C THR A 218 4.13 26.11 25.06
N LEU A 219 3.88 27.27 25.66
CA LEU A 219 2.73 28.11 25.35
C LEU A 219 3.03 29.01 24.16
N VAL A 220 2.13 29.00 23.17
CA VAL A 220 2.08 29.91 22.04
C VAL A 220 0.85 30.79 22.20
N SER A 221 1.09 32.10 22.25
CA SER A 221 0.03 33.10 22.36
C SER A 221 -0.43 33.56 20.97
N PRO A 222 -1.72 33.91 20.80
CA PRO A 222 -2.21 34.49 19.55
C PRO A 222 -1.55 35.85 19.27
N GLU A 223 -1.44 36.20 17.99
CA GLU A 223 -0.94 37.49 17.57
C GLU A 223 -1.91 38.62 17.96
N GLY A 224 -1.39 39.85 18.09
CA GLY A 224 -2.23 41.03 18.32
C GLY A 224 -2.77 41.22 19.75
N LEU A 225 -2.34 40.41 20.74
CA LEU A 225 -2.75 40.61 22.14
C LEU A 225 -2.38 42.01 22.66
N SER A 226 -3.36 42.67 23.26
CA SER A 226 -3.16 43.95 23.94
C SER A 226 -2.27 43.80 25.18
N ALA A 227 -1.63 44.89 25.63
CA ALA A 227 -0.83 44.86 26.86
C ALA A 227 -1.65 44.47 28.10
N LYS A 228 -2.95 44.78 28.11
CA LYS A 228 -3.87 44.39 29.19
C LYS A 228 -4.11 42.88 29.18
N ASP A 229 -4.35 42.31 28.00
CA ASP A 229 -4.64 40.89 27.86
C ASP A 229 -3.42 40.02 28.15
N ARG A 230 -2.22 40.46 27.72
CA ARG A 230 -0.96 39.77 28.04
C ARG A 230 -0.73 39.61 29.55
N ARG A 231 -1.22 40.55 30.38
CA ARG A 231 -1.11 40.46 31.85
C ARG A 231 -2.05 39.40 32.45
N LYS A 232 -3.13 39.04 31.75
CA LYS A 232 -4.06 37.98 32.18
C LYS A 232 -3.51 36.59 31.87
N VAL A 233 -2.67 36.47 30.85
CA VAL A 233 -2.06 35.20 30.42
C VAL A 233 -1.05 34.74 31.46
N LYS A 234 -1.32 33.60 32.11
CA LYS A 234 -0.42 32.95 33.08
C LYS A 234 0.08 31.63 32.50
N PRO A 235 1.30 31.55 31.95
CA PRO A 235 1.77 30.38 31.20
C PRO A 235 1.62 29.05 31.95
N ALA A 236 1.96 29.02 33.25
CA ALA A 236 1.84 27.82 34.07
C ALA A 236 0.43 27.20 34.05
N ARG A 237 -0.63 28.03 34.06
CA ARG A 237 -2.01 27.52 34.05
C ARG A 237 -2.37 26.81 32.76
N TYR A 238 -1.89 27.30 31.61
CA TYR A 238 -2.11 26.63 30.32
C TYR A 238 -1.34 25.30 30.25
N LEU A 239 -0.10 25.28 30.77
CA LEU A 239 0.70 24.06 30.82
C LEU A 239 0.07 23.01 31.73
N ASP A 240 -0.45 23.41 32.89
CA ASP A 240 -1.13 22.52 33.82
C ASP A 240 -2.45 21.99 33.24
N ALA A 241 -3.23 22.84 32.58
CA ALA A 241 -4.44 22.44 31.86
C ALA A 241 -4.14 21.43 30.75
N ALA A 242 -3.09 21.66 29.94
CA ALA A 242 -2.66 20.73 28.90
C ALA A 242 -2.21 19.37 29.48
N ARG A 243 -1.49 19.36 30.61
CA ARG A 243 -1.05 18.13 31.30
C ARG A 243 -2.21 17.34 31.90
N SER A 244 -3.26 18.04 32.33
CA SER A 244 -4.44 17.44 32.98
C SER A 244 -5.48 16.96 31.97
N TYR A 245 -5.28 17.24 30.68
CA TYR A 245 -6.22 16.85 29.62
C TYR A 245 -6.25 15.33 29.42
N PRO A 246 -7.44 14.70 29.38
CA PRO A 246 -7.57 13.24 29.25
C PRO A 246 -6.91 12.71 27.97
N ALA A 247 -6.04 11.70 28.10
CA ALA A 247 -5.29 11.16 26.96
C ALA A 247 -6.17 10.39 25.97
N GLU A 248 -7.34 9.95 26.41
CA GLU A 248 -8.39 9.28 25.64
C GLU A 248 -9.16 10.25 24.73
N GLU A 249 -9.26 11.54 25.09
CA GLU A 249 -9.96 12.55 24.30
C GLU A 249 -9.08 13.22 23.24
N ILE A 250 -7.77 13.00 23.29
CA ILE A 250 -6.83 13.53 22.28
C ILE A 250 -7.12 12.88 20.93
N ASP A 251 -7.37 13.71 19.92
CA ASP A 251 -7.50 13.29 18.52
C ASP A 251 -6.14 12.76 18.01
N LYS A 252 -6.05 11.46 17.74
CA LYS A 252 -4.79 10.79 17.39
C LYS A 252 -4.73 10.53 15.89
N GLN A 253 -3.69 11.04 15.25
CA GLN A 253 -3.36 10.68 13.90
C GLN A 253 -3.08 9.16 13.82
N PRO A 254 -3.64 8.44 12.82
CA PRO A 254 -3.40 7.01 12.66
C PRO A 254 -1.91 6.67 12.52
N THR A 255 -1.48 5.60 13.19
CA THR A 255 -0.11 5.07 13.11
C THR A 255 -0.14 3.58 12.78
N GLU A 256 0.99 3.02 12.32
CA GLU A 256 1.11 1.59 11.98
C GLU A 256 0.78 0.66 13.17
N SER A 257 0.97 1.14 14.40
CA SER A 257 0.68 0.39 15.64
C SER A 257 -0.77 0.51 16.13
N GLY A 258 -1.65 1.18 15.40
CA GLY A 258 -3.00 1.47 15.87
C GLY A 258 -3.95 1.82 14.74
N ALA A 259 -4.50 0.80 14.09
CA ALA A 259 -5.80 0.95 13.44
C ALA A 259 -6.86 1.19 14.53
N PRO A 260 -7.51 2.37 14.60
CA PRO A 260 -8.63 2.55 15.52
C PRO A 260 -9.84 1.79 14.96
N ALA A 261 -10.51 1.03 15.82
CA ALA A 261 -11.86 0.54 15.55
C ALA A 261 -12.80 1.74 15.31
N PRO A 262 -13.81 1.61 14.43
CA PRO A 262 -14.80 2.66 14.26
C PRO A 262 -15.52 2.91 15.59
N ALA A 263 -15.46 4.15 16.08
CA ALA A 263 -16.32 4.60 17.16
C ALA A 263 -17.77 4.57 16.67
N GLN A 264 -18.49 3.51 17.00
CA GLN A 264 -19.94 3.43 16.81
C GLN A 264 -20.60 4.25 17.93
N GLY A 265 -21.33 5.28 17.46
CA GLY A 265 -22.38 6.06 18.12
C GLY A 265 -22.64 5.83 19.60
N ALA A 266 -22.39 6.88 20.39
CA ALA A 266 -23.18 7.15 21.58
C ALA A 266 -24.62 7.46 21.16
N ALA A 267 -25.43 6.41 20.98
CA ALA A 267 -26.87 6.53 20.92
C ALA A 267 -27.40 6.77 22.34
N THR A 268 -28.12 7.86 22.45
CA THR A 268 -28.98 8.29 23.53
C THR A 268 -29.84 7.13 24.03
N SER A 269 -29.82 6.86 25.34
CA SER A 269 -30.98 6.28 26.03
C SER A 269 -31.16 7.02 27.35
N GLY A 270 -32.04 8.02 27.29
CA GLY A 270 -32.75 8.48 28.46
C GLY A 270 -34.06 7.69 28.55
N GLN A 271 -34.27 7.06 29.70
CA GLN A 271 -35.47 7.17 30.53
C GLN A 271 -35.20 6.51 31.88
#